data_AF-A0A7K8JJ47-F1
#
_entry.id   AF-A0A7K8JJ47-F1
#
_cell.length_a   1.000
_cell.length_b   1.000
_cell.length_c   1.000
_cell.angle_alpha   90.00
_cell.angle_beta   90.00
_cell.angle_gamma   90.00
#
_symmetry.space_group_name_H-M   'P 1'
#
loop_
_entity.id
_entity.type
_entity.pdbx_description
1 polymer ?
#
loop_
_entity_poly.entity_id
_entity_poly.type
_entity_poly.pdbx_seq_one_letter_code
_entity_poly.pdbx_strand_id
1 'polypeptide(L)'
;GVSVVFQDRYGPINPRQRGFISASGCSENLKLLQLLVRCAKREHRDLGVVFVDIAKAFDTVCHQHIIAGLTQRRVDSHVVHLISEMYKNITTYIF
;
A
#
# COMPACT_ATOMS: atom_id res chain seq x y z
N GLY A 1 28.81 16.31 -15.75
CA GLY A 1 27.72 16.39 -14.77
C GLY A 1 26.77 15.26 -15.04
N VAL A 2 26.89 14.16 -14.28
CA VAL A 2 25.96 13.04 -14.40
C VAL A 2 24.87 13.29 -13.37
N SER A 3 23.70 13.69 -13.84
CA SER A 3 22.50 13.70 -13.02
C SER A 3 22.17 12.25 -12.69
N VAL A 4 22.57 11.82 -11.48
CA VAL A 4 22.07 10.59 -10.89
C VAL A 4 20.58 10.78 -10.70
N VAL A 5 19.78 10.19 -11.58
CA VAL A 5 18.33 10.07 -11.37
C VAL A 5 18.18 9.13 -10.19
N PHE A 6 17.95 9.68 -8.99
CA PHE A 6 17.51 8.89 -7.86
C PHE A 6 16.19 8.24 -8.26
N GLN A 7 16.25 6.97 -8.63
CA GLN A 7 15.07 6.20 -9.00
C GLN A 7 14.15 6.16 -7.78
N ASP A 8 12.95 6.73 -7.95
CA ASP A 8 11.97 6.91 -6.90
C ASP A 8 11.48 5.53 -6.41
N ARG A 9 12.17 4.95 -5.43
CA ARG A 9 11.87 3.60 -4.90
C ARG A 9 10.41 3.40 -4.49
N TYR A 10 9.70 4.48 -4.15
CA TYR A 10 8.29 4.47 -3.86
C TYR A 10 7.51 5.26 -4.93
N GLY A 11 7.15 4.59 -6.02
CA GLY A 11 6.34 5.16 -7.09
C GLY A 11 4.93 5.63 -6.66
N PRO A 12 4.14 6.19 -7.60
CA PRO A 12 2.78 6.63 -7.32
C PRO A 12 1.94 5.47 -6.78
N ILE A 13 0.94 5.79 -5.95
CA ILE A 13 -0.01 4.79 -5.46
C ILE A 13 -0.64 4.09 -6.67
N ASN A 14 -0.65 2.76 -6.67
CA ASN A 14 -1.22 1.99 -7.76
C ASN A 14 -2.69 2.44 -8.01
N PRO A 15 -3.08 2.78 -9.25
CA PRO A 15 -4.45 3.20 -9.56
C PRO A 15 -5.54 2.18 -9.21
N ARG A 16 -5.17 0.92 -8.94
CA ARG A 16 -6.07 -0.15 -8.49
C ARG A 16 -6.13 -0.32 -6.96
N GLN A 17 -5.34 0.43 -6.20
CA GLN A 17 -5.46 0.49 -4.73
C GLN A 17 -6.83 1.05 -4.39
N ARG A 18 -7.57 0.38 -3.50
CA ARG A 18 -8.85 0.87 -2.98
C ARG A 18 -8.88 0.97 -1.46
N GLY A 19 -7.95 0.31 -0.76
CA GLY A 19 -7.78 0.48 0.68
C GLY A 19 -7.16 1.84 1.02
N PHE A 20 -7.66 2.47 2.08
CA PHE A 20 -7.12 3.71 2.67
C PHE A 20 -6.98 4.89 1.69
N ILE A 21 -7.81 4.93 0.64
CA ILE A 21 -7.93 6.07 -0.28
C ILE A 21 -9.38 6.53 -0.35
N SER A 22 -9.60 7.79 -0.75
CA SER A 22 -10.94 8.34 -0.99
C SER A 22 -11.50 7.84 -2.34
N ALA A 23 -11.94 6.59 -2.37
CA ALA A 23 -12.55 5.95 -3.54
C ALA A 23 -13.73 5.05 -3.14
N SER A 24 -14.39 4.40 -4.10
CA SER A 24 -15.55 3.51 -3.95
C SER A 24 -15.29 2.19 -3.17
N GLY A 25 -14.22 2.13 -2.37
CA GLY A 25 -13.79 0.96 -1.63
C GLY A 25 -13.49 -0.25 -2.52
N CYS A 26 -13.47 -1.44 -1.94
CA CYS A 26 -13.07 -2.68 -2.65
C CYS A 26 -14.13 -3.21 -3.64
N SER A 27 -15.28 -2.54 -3.77
CA SER A 27 -16.37 -2.94 -4.65
C SER A 27 -15.93 -3.02 -6.12
N GLU A 28 -15.06 -2.11 -6.54
CA GLU A 28 -14.52 -2.05 -7.89
C GLU A 28 -13.56 -3.22 -8.18
N ASN A 29 -12.65 -3.55 -7.25
CA ASN A 29 -11.77 -4.72 -7.39
C ASN A 29 -12.59 -6.01 -7.48
N LEU A 30 -13.64 -6.13 -6.65
CA LEU A 30 -14.53 -7.30 -6.68
C LEU A 30 -15.26 -7.39 -8.02
N LYS A 31 -15.78 -6.27 -8.54
CA LYS A 31 -16.45 -6.23 -9.83
C LYS A 31 -15.50 -6.62 -10.97
N LEU A 32 -14.26 -6.13 -10.94
CA LEU A 32 -13.25 -6.49 -11.92
C LEU A 32 -12.92 -7.99 -11.87
N LEU A 33 -12.73 -8.55 -10.67
CA LEU A 33 -12.48 -9.99 -10.49
C LEU A 33 -13.64 -10.83 -11.04
N GLN A 34 -14.89 -10.43 -10.75
CA GLN A 34 -16.07 -11.10 -11.30
C GLN A 34 -16.11 -11.06 -12.83
N LEU A 35 -15.73 -9.94 -13.44
CA LEU A 35 -15.65 -9.83 -14.90
C LEU A 35 -14.57 -10.74 -15.48
N LEU A 36 -13.39 -10.79 -14.87
CA LEU A 36 -12.32 -11.70 -15.29
C LEU A 36 -12.77 -13.17 -15.26
N VAL A 37 -13.41 -13.59 -14.18
CA VAL A 37 -13.98 -14.94 -14.04
C VAL A 37 -15.03 -15.23 -15.13
N ARG A 38 -15.91 -14.27 -15.42
CA ARG A 38 -16.94 -14.43 -16.46
C ARG A 38 -16.33 -14.53 -17.86
N CYS A 39 -15.32 -13.71 -18.16
CA CYS A 39 -14.63 -13.76 -19.46
C CYS A 39 -13.90 -15.09 -19.66
N ALA A 40 -13.15 -15.55 -18.66
CA ALA A 40 -12.45 -16.84 -18.70
C ALA A 40 -13.42 -18.01 -18.96
N LYS A 41 -14.58 -18.01 -18.27
CA LYS A 41 -15.66 -19.00 -18.50
C LYS A 41 -16.22 -18.95 -19.91
N ARG A 42 -16.51 -17.75 -20.43
CA ARG A 42 -17.06 -17.55 -21.77
C ARG A 42 -16.08 -17.99 -22.87
N GLU A 43 -14.79 -17.77 -22.65
CA GLU A 43 -13.74 -18.04 -23.63
C GLU A 43 -13.14 -19.46 -23.48
N HIS A 44 -13.62 -20.26 -22.53
CA HIS A 44 -13.08 -21.59 -22.20
C HIS A 44 -11.57 -21.55 -21.91
N ARG A 45 -11.12 -20.53 -21.17
CA ARG A 45 -9.72 -20.33 -20.80
C ARG A 45 -9.53 -20.47 -19.29
N ASP A 46 -8.36 -20.96 -18.90
CA ASP A 46 -7.96 -21.02 -17.50
C ASP A 46 -7.68 -19.62 -16.93
N LEU A 47 -8.04 -19.43 -15.66
CA LEU A 47 -7.76 -18.22 -14.89
C LEU A 47 -7.16 -18.59 -13.54
N GLY A 48 -5.90 -18.26 -13.33
CA GLY A 48 -5.24 -18.34 -12.01
C GLY A 48 -5.46 -17.05 -11.22
N VAL A 49 -5.81 -17.18 -9.94
CA VAL A 49 -5.93 -16.05 -9.01
C VAL A 49 -5.16 -16.38 -7.73
N VAL A 50 -4.30 -15.46 -7.28
CA VAL A 50 -3.53 -15.60 -6.04
C VAL A 50 -3.98 -14.52 -5.06
N PHE A 51 -4.37 -14.94 -3.86
CA PHE A 51 -4.67 -14.04 -2.75
C PHE A 51 -3.47 -14.02 -1.80
N VAL A 52 -2.84 -12.86 -1.66
CA VAL A 52 -1.69 -12.65 -0.77
C VAL A 52 -2.15 -11.83 0.42
N ASP A 53 -1.85 -12.31 1.62
CA ASP A 53 -2.12 -11.61 2.88
C ASP A 53 -0.83 -11.48 3.69
N ILE A 54 -0.63 -10.30 4.29
CA ILE A 54 0.53 -10.00 5.13
C ILE A 54 0.10 -10.11 6.58
N ALA A 55 0.52 -11.18 7.25
CA ALA A 55 0.20 -11.39 8.65
C ALA A 55 0.71 -10.23 9.52
N LYS A 56 -0.19 -9.69 10.36
CA LYS A 56 0.11 -8.61 11.30
C LYS A 56 0.79 -7.40 10.63
N ALA A 57 0.30 -6.98 9.47
CA ALA A 57 0.94 -5.94 8.65
C ALA A 57 1.25 -4.63 9.42
N PHE A 58 0.45 -4.26 10.42
CA PHE A 58 0.71 -3.10 11.25
C PHE A 58 1.82 -3.31 12.29
N ASP A 59 2.05 -4.54 12.72
CA ASP A 59 3.09 -4.90 13.69
C ASP A 59 4.41 -5.27 13.02
N THR A 60 4.35 -5.82 11.80
CA THR A 60 5.52 -6.44 11.13
C THR A 60 6.21 -5.54 10.12
N VAL A 61 5.56 -4.47 9.66
CA VAL A 61 6.20 -3.49 8.77
C VAL A 61 7.18 -2.63 9.58
N CYS A 62 8.46 -2.71 9.24
CA CYS A 62 9.50 -1.92 9.91
C CYS A 62 9.23 -0.41 9.78
N HIS A 63 9.19 0.31 10.91
CA HIS A 63 8.92 1.75 10.97
C HIS A 63 9.89 2.58 10.12
N GLN A 64 11.12 2.11 9.90
CA GLN A 64 12.08 2.78 9.02
C GLN A 64 11.57 2.91 7.58
N HIS A 65 10.79 1.93 7.09
CA HIS A 65 10.18 2.01 5.76
C HIS A 65 9.07 3.06 5.68
N ILE A 66 8.34 3.30 6.78
CA ILE A 66 7.32 4.35 6.84
C ILE A 66 8.00 5.72 6.72
N ILE A 67 9.04 5.96 7.52
CA ILE A 67 9.79 7.22 7.49
C ILE A 67 10.44 7.44 6.13
N ALA A 68 11.10 6.43 5.56
CA ALA A 68 11.69 6.50 4.23
C ALA A 68 10.64 6.85 3.15
N GLY A 69 9.46 6.22 3.20
CA GLY A 69 8.37 6.48 2.26
C GLY A 69 7.80 7.90 2.36
N LEU A 70 7.70 8.45 3.58
CA LEU A 70 7.24 9.83 3.80
C LEU A 70 8.28 10.86 3.32
N THR A 71 9.55 10.66 3.66
CA THR A 71 10.65 11.54 3.22
C THR A 71 10.75 11.57 1.71
N GLN A 72 10.66 10.40 1.05
CA GLN A 72 10.72 10.35 -0.41
C GLN A 72 9.53 11.04 -1.08
N ARG A 73 8.34 10.95 -0.47
CA ARG A 73 7.14 11.69 -0.89
C ARG A 73 7.20 13.20 -0.60
N ARG A 74 8.33 13.69 -0.07
CA ARG A 74 8.56 15.11 0.26
C ARG A 74 7.54 15.67 1.26
N VAL A 75 7.09 14.81 2.18
CA VAL A 75 6.32 15.27 3.34
C VAL A 75 7.22 16.17 4.18
N ASP A 76 6.64 17.24 4.72
CA ASP A 76 7.35 18.23 5.55
C ASP A 76 8.10 17.54 6.70
N SER A 77 9.32 18.00 6.98
CA SER A 77 10.21 17.36 7.94
C SER A 77 9.66 17.38 9.37
N HIS A 78 8.90 18.41 9.76
CA HIS A 78 8.25 18.46 11.07
C HIS A 78 7.14 17.41 11.17
N VAL A 79 6.38 17.20 10.10
CA VAL A 79 5.35 16.15 10.03
C VAL A 79 5.98 14.76 10.09
N VAL A 80 7.06 14.53 9.34
CA VAL A 80 7.81 13.26 9.39
C VAL A 80 8.36 13.01 10.80
N HIS A 81 8.90 14.05 11.45
CA HIS A 81 9.39 13.96 12.82
C HIS A 81 8.26 13.59 13.79
N LEU A 82 7.12 14.28 13.72
CA LEU A 82 5.95 14.00 14.55
C LEU A 82 5.50 12.53 14.41
N ILE A 83 5.35 12.05 13.17
CA ILE A 83 4.97 10.66 12.90
C ILE A 83 6.03 9.69 13.46
N SER A 84 7.32 10.01 13.32
CA SER A 84 8.38 9.17 13.89
C SER A 84 8.33 9.10 15.41
N GLU A 85 8.02 10.19 16.10
CA GLU A 85 7.85 10.19 17.55
C GLU A 85 6.61 9.41 17.98
N MET A 86 5.54 9.45 17.18
CA MET A 86 4.34 8.64 17.44
C MET A 86 4.65 7.14 17.46
N TYR A 87 5.67 6.65 16.75
CA TYR A 87 6.07 5.24 16.76
C TYR A 87 7.05 4.84 17.87
N LYS A 88 7.51 5.80 18.71
CA LYS A 88 8.42 5.54 19.83
C LYS A 88 7.63 5.39 21.14
N ASN A 89 8.00 4.38 21.95
CA ASN A 89 7.49 4.19 23.32
C ASN A 89 5.95 4.14 23.46
N ILE A 90 5.22 3.72 22.42
CA ILE A 90 3.77 3.53 22.52
C ILE A 90 3.49 2.35 23.44
N THR A 91 2.68 2.57 24.48
CA THR A 91 2.13 1.50 25.31
C THR A 91 0.62 1.63 25.28
N THR A 92 -0.08 0.61 24.78
CA THR A 92 -1.54 0.56 24.82
C THR A 92 -1.96 -0.36 25.96
N TYR A 93 -2.64 0.20 26.96
CA TYR A 93 -3.26 -0.57 28.03
C TYR A 93 -4.68 -0.94 27.62
N ILE A 94 -4.97 -2.23 27.59
CA ILE A 94 -6.32 -2.76 27.37
C ILE A 94 -6.77 -3.31 28.73
N PHE A 95 -7.84 -2.75 29.28
CA PHE A 95 -8.46 -3.20 30.53
C PHE A 95 -9.40 -4.39 30.28
#